data_AF-A0A6P0TZQ1-F1
#
_entry.id   AF-A0A6P0TZQ1-F1
#
_cell.length_a   1.000
_cell.length_b   1.000
_cell.length_c   1.000
_cell.angle_alpha   90.00
_cell.angle_beta   90.00
_cell.angle_gamma   90.00
#
_symmetry.space_group_name_H-M   'P 1'
#
loop_
_entity.id
_entity.type
_entity.pdbx_description
1 polymer ?
#
loop_
_entity_poly.entity_id
_entity_poly.type
_entity_poly.pdbx_seq_one_letter_code
_entity_poly.pdbx_strand_id
1 'polypeptide(L)'
;LDIEKCFDRINHKAIMTNVIAPQQIKTGLWRCLKAGVSPEFPEQGSPQGGVVSPLLANIALNGIEDIHPSVRYADDMVLFLKPKDNAEKILERIQQFLAKRGMNISVEKTKITRATAGFDFLGWHFKVQENGKFRCTPSEENYEKFRKKVKAIVNNSALATTAKAKKLSPIIRGWRNYHRYCKMDGSRFSLWYLGHDAYKRFKSDKNKGKDEAKELVNQAFPAVPYSENKFVMIKGTKSPYDGDLLYWSKRNSKLYDGETAKTLRRQGYKCGHCGHYLDNKQKVELHHIDGNHDNWKPKNLLAVHESCHDYIHMGKRSKA
;
A
#
# COMPACT_ATOMS: atom_id res chain seq x y z
N LEU A 1 1.56 3.21 18.09
CA LEU A 1 2.63 2.39 18.71
C LEU A 1 3.70 2.20 17.66
N ASP A 2 4.96 2.34 18.08
CA ASP A 2 6.12 2.04 17.25
C ASP A 2 7.03 1.07 18.02
N ILE A 3 7.60 0.08 17.33
CA ILE A 3 8.45 -0.95 17.92
C ILE A 3 9.90 -0.58 17.71
N GLU A 4 10.66 -0.43 18.80
CA GLU A 4 12.04 0.06 18.72
C GLU A 4 12.94 -0.98 18.04
N LYS A 5 13.60 -0.60 16.93
CA LYS A 5 14.60 -1.39 16.22
C LYS A 5 14.15 -2.85 16.02
N CYS A 6 12.92 -3.00 15.49
CA CYS A 6 12.26 -4.30 15.35
C CYS A 6 13.20 -5.34 14.73
N PHE A 7 13.95 -5.01 13.67
CA PHE A 7 14.84 -5.95 12.99
C PHE A 7 16.14 -6.30 13.74
N ASP A 8 16.64 -5.42 14.61
CA ASP A 8 17.95 -5.59 15.25
C ASP A 8 17.87 -6.35 16.57
N ARG A 9 16.68 -6.40 17.18
CA ARG A 9 16.48 -6.95 18.53
C ARG A 9 15.67 -8.25 18.58
N ILE A 10 15.23 -8.79 17.44
CA ILE A 10 14.44 -10.02 17.47
C ILE A 10 15.30 -11.18 17.98
N ASN A 11 14.78 -11.85 19.01
CA ASN A 11 15.38 -13.07 19.54
C ASN A 11 15.28 -14.20 18.51
N HIS A 12 16.42 -14.74 18.05
CA HIS A 12 16.46 -15.81 17.04
C HIS A 12 15.71 -17.06 17.49
N LYS A 13 15.77 -17.43 18.78
CA LYS A 13 15.05 -18.61 19.29
C LYS A 13 13.53 -18.43 19.17
N ALA A 14 13.03 -17.23 19.45
CA ALA A 14 11.60 -16.94 19.32
C ALA A 14 11.12 -17.06 17.87
N ILE A 15 11.92 -16.61 16.90
CA ILE A 15 11.62 -16.81 15.47
C ILE A 15 11.57 -18.31 15.15
N MET A 16 12.59 -19.07 15.53
CA MET A 16 12.70 -20.50 15.20
C MET A 16 11.56 -21.36 15.75
N THR A 17 11.03 -21.00 16.92
CA THR A 17 9.86 -21.65 17.52
C THR A 17 8.59 -21.37 16.71
N ASN A 18 8.40 -20.14 16.23
CA ASN A 18 7.19 -19.72 15.52
C ASN A 18 7.20 -20.05 14.02
N VAL A 19 8.38 -20.24 13.43
CA VAL A 19 8.49 -20.64 12.02
C VAL A 19 7.95 -22.06 11.84
N ILE A 20 6.93 -22.20 11.00
CA ILE A 20 6.40 -23.50 10.57
C ILE A 20 7.12 -23.86 9.27
N ALA A 21 8.20 -24.64 9.37
CA ALA A 21 8.97 -25.10 8.22
C ALA A 21 9.69 -26.43 8.52
N PRO A 22 10.04 -27.23 7.50
CA PRO A 22 10.88 -28.41 7.65
C PRO A 22 12.23 -28.10 8.32
N GLN A 23 12.81 -29.09 8.99
CA GLN A 23 14.04 -28.92 9.77
C GLN A 23 15.21 -28.39 8.92
N GLN A 24 15.32 -28.82 7.67
CA GLN A 24 16.37 -28.37 6.75
C GLN A 24 16.29 -26.86 6.50
N ILE A 25 15.08 -26.32 6.29
CA ILE A 25 14.84 -24.88 6.09
C ILE A 25 15.12 -24.13 7.39
N LYS A 26 14.69 -24.68 8.53
CA LYS A 26 14.98 -24.10 9.85
C LYS A 26 16.49 -23.98 10.10
N THR A 27 17.26 -25.03 9.80
CA THR A 27 18.73 -25.00 9.93
C THR A 27 19.36 -23.95 9.01
N GLY A 28 18.90 -23.86 7.76
CA GLY A 28 19.34 -22.82 6.82
C GLY A 28 19.05 -21.41 7.35
N LEU A 29 17.82 -21.16 7.80
CA LEU A 29 17.40 -19.88 8.36
C LEU A 29 18.23 -19.50 9.60
N TRP A 30 18.47 -20.45 10.49
CA TRP A 30 19.31 -20.26 11.67
C TRP A 30 20.74 -19.85 11.32
N ARG A 31 21.33 -20.49 10.30
CA ARG A 31 22.67 -20.12 9.81
C ARG A 31 22.66 -18.71 9.21
N CYS A 32 21.65 -18.34 8.43
CA CYS A 32 21.53 -17.00 7.88
C CYS A 32 21.35 -15.92 8.96
N LEU A 33 20.60 -16.21 10.02
CA LEU A 33 20.43 -15.29 11.16
C LEU A 33 21.73 -15.10 11.94
N LYS A 34 22.55 -16.15 12.07
CA LYS A 34 23.85 -16.08 12.74
C LYS A 34 24.99 -15.52 11.88
N ALA A 35 24.87 -15.56 10.55
CA ALA A 35 25.90 -15.14 9.61
C ALA A 35 25.99 -13.60 9.45
N GLY A 36 25.86 -12.84 10.55
CA GLY A 36 25.96 -11.38 10.55
C GLY A 36 27.25 -10.85 9.91
N VAL A 37 27.21 -9.62 9.40
CA VAL A 37 28.26 -8.97 8.57
C VAL A 37 29.51 -8.52 9.35
N SER A 38 29.70 -9.02 10.58
CA SER A 38 30.91 -8.80 11.39
C SER A 38 31.45 -10.14 11.91
N PRO A 39 32.77 -10.28 12.14
CA PRO A 39 33.38 -11.49 12.70
C PRO A 39 32.91 -11.82 14.13
N GLU A 40 32.09 -10.96 14.74
CA GLU A 40 31.38 -11.23 15.99
C GLU A 40 29.98 -11.76 15.67
N PHE A 41 29.72 -13.02 16.05
CA PHE A 41 28.42 -13.68 15.88
C PHE A 41 27.34 -12.95 16.71
N PRO A 42 26.39 -12.22 16.09
CA PRO A 42 25.40 -11.51 16.87
C PRO A 42 24.37 -12.49 17.45
N GLU A 43 24.12 -12.41 18.76
CA GLU A 43 23.11 -13.24 19.45
C GLU A 43 21.66 -12.76 19.21
N GLN A 44 21.48 -11.60 18.58
CA GLN A 44 20.18 -10.97 18.31
C GLN A 44 20.18 -10.25 16.95
N GLY A 45 18.98 -10.10 16.36
CA GLY A 45 18.77 -9.30 15.14
C GLY A 45 18.94 -10.06 13.83
N SER A 46 18.33 -9.56 12.75
CA SER A 46 18.52 -10.08 11.40
C SER A 46 19.33 -9.07 10.57
N PRO A 47 20.14 -9.50 9.58
CA PRO A 47 20.81 -8.56 8.69
C PRO A 47 19.80 -7.59 8.07
N GLN A 48 19.93 -6.29 8.37
CA GLN A 48 19.10 -5.26 7.74
C GLN A 48 19.41 -5.25 6.24
N GLY A 49 18.40 -5.55 5.41
CA GLY A 49 18.55 -5.66 3.96
C GLY A 49 18.46 -7.08 3.40
N GLY A 50 18.36 -8.11 4.25
CA GLY A 50 18.00 -9.46 3.81
C GLY A 50 16.55 -9.51 3.31
N VAL A 51 16.32 -10.10 2.13
CA VAL A 51 14.97 -10.27 1.53
C VAL A 51 13.98 -10.96 2.49
N VAL A 52 14.50 -11.76 3.44
CA VAL A 52 13.71 -12.55 4.38
C VAL A 52 13.38 -11.78 5.67
N SER A 53 14.11 -10.72 6.02
CA SER A 53 13.94 -10.00 7.29
C SER A 53 12.51 -9.47 7.51
N PRO A 54 11.82 -8.87 6.52
CA PRO A 54 10.41 -8.45 6.67
C PRO A 54 9.45 -9.60 6.98
N LEU A 55 9.70 -10.79 6.42
CA LEU A 55 8.90 -11.98 6.71
C LEU A 55 9.11 -12.43 8.15
N LEU A 56 10.36 -12.45 8.63
CA LEU A 56 10.67 -12.84 10.00
C LEU A 56 10.09 -11.88 11.03
N ALA A 57 10.10 -10.58 10.76
CA ALA A 57 9.44 -9.59 11.61
C ALA A 57 7.93 -9.86 11.71
N ASN A 58 7.27 -10.19 10.60
CA ASN A 58 5.85 -10.55 10.61
C ASN A 58 5.58 -11.85 11.39
N ILE A 59 6.45 -12.85 11.28
CA ILE A 59 6.34 -14.10 12.05
C ILE A 59 6.55 -13.84 13.54
N ALA A 60 7.54 -13.01 13.88
CA ALA A 60 7.82 -12.64 15.27
C ALA A 60 6.64 -11.89 15.89
N LEU A 61 6.05 -10.94 15.16
CA LEU A 61 4.94 -10.12 15.65
C LEU A 61 3.57 -10.80 15.55
N ASN A 62 3.47 -11.95 14.88
CA ASN A 62 2.20 -12.67 14.73
C ASN A 62 1.55 -13.00 16.08
N GLY A 63 0.28 -12.66 16.24
CA GLY A 63 -0.51 -12.86 17.46
C GLY A 63 -0.54 -11.64 18.38
N ILE A 64 0.12 -10.54 18.02
CA ILE A 64 0.00 -9.26 18.76
C ILE A 64 -1.41 -8.69 18.61
N GLU A 65 -2.07 -8.95 17.47
CA GLU A 65 -3.41 -8.51 17.15
C GLU A 65 -4.49 -9.19 18.03
N ASP A 66 -4.18 -10.35 18.61
CA ASP A 66 -5.10 -11.10 19.49
C ASP A 66 -5.23 -10.44 20.88
N ILE A 67 -4.28 -9.58 21.26
CA ILE A 67 -4.32 -8.86 22.54
C ILE A 67 -5.47 -7.86 22.56
N HIS A 68 -5.65 -7.14 21.45
CA HIS A 68 -6.63 -6.08 21.31
C HIS A 68 -6.86 -5.70 19.83
N PRO A 69 -8.10 -5.30 19.44
CA PRO A 69 -8.37 -4.75 18.12
C PRO A 69 -7.37 -3.69 17.69
N SER A 70 -6.65 -3.99 16.61
CA SER A 70 -5.57 -3.17 16.10
C SER A 70 -5.43 -3.30 14.58
N VAL A 71 -4.74 -2.31 14.00
CA VAL A 71 -4.24 -2.36 12.64
C VAL A 71 -2.72 -2.25 12.72
N ARG A 72 -2.03 -3.22 12.14
CA ARG A 72 -0.57 -3.25 12.06
C ARG A 72 -0.10 -3.14 10.62
N TYR A 73 0.95 -2.37 10.41
CA TYR A 73 1.71 -2.32 9.18
C TYR A 73 3.19 -2.42 9.53
N ALA A 74 3.79 -3.59 9.30
CA ALA A 74 5.14 -3.91 9.77
C ALA A 74 5.28 -3.69 11.30
N ASP A 75 6.07 -2.69 11.70
CA ASP A 75 6.36 -2.23 13.06
C ASP A 75 5.38 -1.15 13.56
N ASP A 76 4.78 -0.39 12.65
CA ASP A 76 3.78 0.63 12.97
C ASP A 76 2.43 -0.01 13.34
N MET A 77 1.87 0.37 14.49
CA MET A 77 0.60 -0.18 14.98
C MET A 77 -0.36 0.89 15.54
N VAL A 78 -1.66 0.72 15.25
CA VAL A 78 -2.75 1.52 15.81
C VAL A 78 -3.70 0.61 16.58
N LEU A 79 -4.02 0.98 17.82
CA LEU A 79 -4.97 0.28 18.69
C LEU A 79 -6.23 1.11 18.86
N PHE A 80 -7.40 0.46 18.83
CA PHE A 80 -8.70 1.14 18.90
C PHE A 80 -9.37 0.92 20.25
N LEU A 81 -9.06 1.76 21.23
CA LEU A 81 -9.62 1.68 22.58
C LEU A 81 -11.14 1.97 22.60
N LYS A 82 -11.90 1.12 23.30
CA LYS A 82 -13.32 1.32 23.62
C LYS A 82 -13.45 2.05 24.97
N PRO A 83 -14.63 2.63 25.29
CA PRO A 83 -14.82 3.40 26.52
C PRO A 83 -14.53 2.66 27.84
N LYS A 84 -14.60 1.32 27.85
CA LYS A 84 -14.33 0.48 29.04
C LYS A 84 -12.88 -0.04 29.08
N ASP A 85 -12.10 0.22 28.05
CA ASP A 85 -10.75 -0.32 27.94
C ASP A 85 -9.77 0.53 28.74
N ASN A 86 -8.87 -0.14 29.46
CA ASN A 86 -7.76 0.53 30.14
C ASN A 86 -6.52 0.49 29.25
N ALA A 87 -6.10 1.67 28.78
CA ALA A 87 -4.97 1.83 27.86
C ALA A 87 -3.66 1.31 28.46
N GLU A 88 -3.43 1.54 29.76
CA GLU A 88 -2.19 1.16 30.46
C GLU A 88 -2.08 -0.37 30.55
N LYS A 89 -3.17 -1.05 30.93
CA LYS A 89 -3.21 -2.52 30.99
C LYS A 89 -3.00 -3.15 29.61
N ILE A 90 -3.58 -2.57 28.56
CA ILE A 90 -3.37 -3.05 27.19
C ILE A 90 -1.92 -2.86 26.78
N LEU A 91 -1.35 -1.69 27.06
CA LEU A 91 0.05 -1.40 26.77
C LEU A 91 0.98 -2.36 27.51
N GLU A 92 0.72 -2.66 28.78
CA GLU A 92 1.48 -3.62 29.57
C GLU A 92 1.46 -5.03 28.96
N ARG A 93 0.27 -5.51 28.56
CA ARG A 93 0.14 -6.82 27.88
C ARG A 93 0.95 -6.87 26.57
N ILE A 94 0.97 -5.76 25.82
CA ILE A 94 1.77 -5.66 24.58
C ILE A 94 3.26 -5.65 24.91
N GLN A 95 3.69 -4.91 25.94
CA GLN A 95 5.08 -4.92 26.39
C GLN A 95 5.52 -6.32 26.80
N GLN A 96 4.72 -7.04 27.59
CA GLN A 96 5.00 -8.43 27.97
C GLN A 96 5.09 -9.36 26.75
N PHE A 97 4.24 -9.17 25.74
CA PHE A 97 4.26 -9.95 24.50
C PHE A 97 5.54 -9.71 23.68
N LEU A 98 5.97 -8.45 23.57
CA LEU A 98 7.18 -8.05 22.85
C LEU A 98 8.45 -8.45 23.60
N ALA A 99 8.47 -8.31 24.93
CA ALA A 99 9.60 -8.66 25.78
C ALA A 99 9.97 -10.15 25.67
N LYS A 100 8.96 -11.05 25.60
CA LYS A 100 9.16 -12.48 25.33
C LYS A 100 9.90 -12.78 24.02
N ARG A 101 9.87 -11.83 23.08
CA ARG A 101 10.49 -11.92 21.75
C ARG A 101 11.75 -11.07 21.61
N GLY A 102 12.20 -10.44 22.70
CA GLY A 102 13.38 -9.56 22.72
C GLY A 102 13.13 -8.14 22.22
N MET A 103 11.88 -7.75 21.99
CA MET A 103 11.52 -6.43 21.45
C MET A 103 10.97 -5.50 22.53
N ASN A 104 11.20 -4.20 22.36
CA ASN A 104 10.68 -3.15 23.25
C ASN A 104 9.83 -2.14 22.46
N ILE A 105 8.89 -1.51 23.15
CA ILE A 105 8.09 -0.41 22.57
C ILE A 105 8.91 0.88 22.62
N SER A 106 8.83 1.68 21.56
CA SER A 106 9.32 3.06 21.60
C SER A 106 8.33 3.93 22.38
N VAL A 107 8.64 4.20 23.65
CA VAL A 107 7.78 4.99 24.55
C VAL A 107 7.59 6.41 24.00
N GLU A 108 8.64 7.03 23.47
CA GLU A 108 8.61 8.42 22.96
C GLU A 108 7.67 8.60 21.76
N LYS A 109 7.56 7.57 20.91
CA LYS A 109 6.69 7.60 19.73
C LYS A 109 5.27 7.10 20.03
N THR A 110 5.07 6.50 21.19
CA THR A 110 3.78 5.99 21.61
C THR A 110 2.92 7.13 22.15
N LYS A 111 1.79 7.39 21.51
CA LYS A 111 0.86 8.46 21.88
C LYS A 111 -0.55 7.91 22.03
N ILE A 112 -1.21 8.30 23.11
CA ILE A 112 -2.65 8.11 23.29
C ILE A 112 -3.32 9.40 22.83
N THR A 113 -4.24 9.28 21.88
CA THR A 113 -4.97 10.44 21.34
C THR A 113 -6.42 10.07 21.09
N ARG A 114 -7.29 11.07 21.17
CA ARG A 114 -8.71 10.91 20.84
C ARG A 114 -8.85 10.86 19.33
N ALA A 115 -9.76 10.01 18.84
CA ALA A 115 -10.09 9.97 17.41
C ALA A 115 -10.53 11.34 16.84
N THR A 116 -11.08 12.21 17.70
CA THR A 116 -11.47 13.59 17.34
C THR A 116 -10.30 14.57 17.25
N ALA A 117 -9.23 14.36 18.01
CA ALA A 117 -8.01 15.15 17.89
C ALA A 117 -7.23 14.74 16.62
N GLY A 118 -7.30 13.45 16.29
CA GLY A 118 -6.67 12.86 15.12
C GLY A 118 -5.29 12.28 15.41
N PHE A 119 -4.77 11.52 14.45
CA PHE A 119 -3.46 10.89 14.52
C PHE A 119 -2.86 10.67 13.14
N ASP A 120 -1.53 10.60 13.07
CA ASP A 120 -0.81 10.27 11.85
C ASP A 120 -0.48 8.77 11.81
N PHE A 121 -0.69 8.15 10.65
CA PHE A 121 -0.34 6.76 10.38
C PHE A 121 -0.07 6.56 8.88
N LEU A 122 1.07 5.95 8.54
CA LEU A 122 1.50 5.70 7.15
C LEU A 122 1.49 6.95 6.25
N GLY A 123 1.84 8.12 6.79
CA GLY A 123 1.85 9.38 6.03
C GLY A 123 0.46 9.97 5.77
N TRP A 124 -0.57 9.47 6.44
CA TRP A 124 -1.92 10.02 6.44
C TRP A 124 -2.30 10.50 7.84
N HIS A 125 -3.00 11.63 7.88
CA HIS A 125 -3.64 12.16 9.07
C HIS A 125 -5.11 11.74 9.09
N PHE A 126 -5.49 11.01 10.13
CA PHE A 126 -6.84 10.49 10.35
C PHE A 126 -7.54 11.29 11.44
N LYS A 127 -8.76 11.73 11.19
CA LYS A 127 -9.57 12.47 12.16
C LYS A 127 -11.06 12.14 12.01
N VAL A 128 -11.72 11.90 13.13
CA VAL A 128 -13.18 11.88 13.20
C VAL A 128 -13.66 13.29 13.52
N GLN A 129 -14.45 13.88 12.63
CA GLN A 129 -15.03 15.20 12.85
C GLN A 129 -16.13 15.14 13.93
N GLU A 130 -16.47 16.29 14.50
CA GLU A 130 -17.52 16.39 15.53
C GLU A 130 -18.89 15.89 15.03
N ASN A 131 -19.15 16.02 13.73
CA ASN A 131 -20.34 15.49 13.06
C ASN A 131 -20.30 13.95 12.84
N GLY A 132 -19.30 13.26 13.39
CA GLY A 132 -19.10 11.81 13.23
C GLY A 132 -18.49 11.38 11.88
N LYS A 133 -18.25 12.31 10.95
CA LYS A 133 -17.64 11.96 9.64
C LYS A 133 -16.15 11.70 9.78
N PHE A 134 -15.71 10.64 9.12
CA PHE A 134 -14.29 10.29 9.02
C PHE A 134 -13.60 11.09 7.92
N ARG A 135 -12.43 11.64 8.23
CA ARG A 135 -11.59 12.38 7.29
C ARG A 135 -10.16 11.84 7.32
N CYS A 136 -9.62 11.65 6.12
CA CYS A 136 -8.23 11.26 5.90
C CYS A 136 -7.57 12.29 4.97
N THR A 137 -6.48 12.91 5.41
CA THR A 137 -5.68 13.85 4.61
C THR A 137 -4.22 13.41 4.61
N PRO A 138 -3.38 13.78 3.63
CA PRO A 138 -1.94 13.58 3.76
C PRO A 138 -1.41 14.25 5.03
N SER A 139 -0.49 13.57 5.75
CA SER A 139 0.09 14.16 6.97
C SER A 139 0.96 15.36 6.64
N GLU A 140 1.14 16.24 7.63
CA GLU A 140 1.96 17.45 7.48
C GLU A 140 3.38 17.11 7.07
N GLU A 141 4.00 16.18 7.80
CA GLU A 141 5.36 15.72 7.58
C GLU A 141 5.54 15.08 6.20
N ASN A 142 4.57 14.28 5.74
CA ASN A 142 4.60 13.67 4.41
C ASN A 142 4.60 14.76 3.33
N TYR A 143 3.68 15.73 3.44
CA TYR A 143 3.59 16.84 2.49
C TYR A 143 4.86 17.69 2.49
N GLU A 144 5.47 17.95 3.64
CA GLU A 144 6.71 18.70 3.72
C GLU A 144 7.88 17.98 3.03
N LYS A 145 8.04 16.67 3.29
CA LYS A 145 9.04 15.83 2.61
C LYS A 145 8.83 15.84 1.10
N PHE A 146 7.59 15.67 0.65
CA PHE A 146 7.22 15.76 -0.77
C PHE A 146 7.55 17.14 -1.36
N ARG A 147 7.15 18.22 -0.70
CA ARG A 147 7.41 19.60 -1.12
C ARG A 147 8.90 19.89 -1.22
N LYS A 148 9.71 19.46 -0.24
CA LYS A 148 11.18 19.60 -0.26
C LYS A 148 11.77 18.90 -1.48
N LYS A 149 11.34 17.67 -1.78
CA LYS A 149 11.79 16.91 -2.96
C LYS A 149 11.43 17.59 -4.27
N VAL A 150 10.20 18.10 -4.41
CA VAL A 150 9.77 18.84 -5.60
C VAL A 150 10.58 20.12 -5.77
N LYS A 151 10.73 20.91 -4.71
CA LYS A 151 11.51 22.16 -4.75
C LYS A 151 12.97 21.93 -5.11
N ALA A 152 13.59 20.88 -4.59
CA ALA A 152 14.96 20.52 -4.95
C ALA A 152 15.13 20.29 -6.45
N ILE A 153 14.16 19.65 -7.10
CA ILE A 153 14.20 19.39 -8.55
C ILE A 153 13.94 20.67 -9.35
N VAL A 154 12.95 21.47 -8.95
CA VAL A 154 12.60 22.74 -9.61
C VAL A 154 13.78 23.72 -9.57
N ASN A 155 14.43 23.83 -8.40
CA ASN A 155 15.51 24.78 -8.16
C ASN A 155 16.88 24.33 -8.68
N ASN A 156 17.04 23.07 -9.09
CA ASN A 156 18.31 22.56 -9.60
C ASN A 156 18.69 23.27 -10.91
N SER A 157 19.74 24.09 -10.90
CA SER A 157 20.21 24.84 -12.07
C SER A 157 20.91 23.97 -13.12
N ALA A 158 21.45 22.81 -12.73
CA ALA A 158 22.16 21.90 -13.63
C ALA A 158 21.22 21.10 -14.54
N LEU A 159 19.92 21.09 -14.27
CA LEU A 159 18.94 20.36 -15.07
C LEU A 159 18.24 21.28 -16.06
N ALA A 160 18.20 20.85 -17.33
CA ALA A 160 17.35 21.48 -18.34
C ALA A 160 15.88 21.43 -17.94
N THR A 161 15.11 22.44 -18.35
CA THR A 161 13.68 22.60 -18.02
C THR A 161 12.85 21.38 -18.43
N THR A 162 13.13 20.79 -19.59
CA THR A 162 12.48 19.55 -20.07
C THR A 162 12.80 18.35 -19.19
N ALA A 163 14.05 18.21 -18.75
CA ALA A 163 14.49 17.14 -17.87
C ALA A 163 13.85 17.25 -16.47
N LYS A 164 13.66 18.47 -15.96
CA LYS A 164 12.91 18.72 -14.72
C LYS A 164 11.48 18.22 -14.83
N ALA A 165 10.77 18.58 -15.91
CA ALA A 165 9.39 18.13 -16.11
C ALA A 165 9.28 16.60 -16.16
N LYS A 166 10.18 15.93 -16.90
CA LYS A 166 10.25 14.46 -16.96
C LYS A 166 10.52 13.82 -15.59
N LYS A 167 11.39 14.41 -14.75
CA LYS A 167 11.67 13.90 -13.39
C LYS A 167 10.53 14.16 -12.40
N LEU A 168 9.84 15.29 -12.52
CA LEU A 168 8.74 15.68 -11.63
C LEU A 168 7.48 14.83 -11.85
N SER A 169 7.15 14.54 -13.11
CA SER A 169 5.92 13.80 -13.49
C SER A 169 5.70 12.49 -12.72
N PRO A 170 6.64 11.53 -12.66
CA PRO A 170 6.44 10.29 -11.91
C PRO A 170 6.33 10.50 -10.40
N ILE A 171 7.05 11.49 -9.84
CA ILE A 171 7.01 11.80 -8.40
C ILE A 171 5.64 12.35 -8.01
N ILE A 172 5.12 13.31 -8.78
CA ILE A 172 3.81 13.91 -8.53
C ILE A 172 2.69 12.90 -8.77
N ARG A 173 2.78 12.12 -9.85
CA ARG A 173 1.82 11.04 -10.14
C ARG A 173 1.80 10.01 -9.01
N GLY A 174 2.97 9.55 -8.56
CA GLY A 174 3.10 8.59 -7.46
C GLY A 174 2.49 9.11 -6.16
N TRP A 175 2.80 10.36 -5.79
CA TRP A 175 2.24 10.99 -4.60
C TRP A 175 0.72 11.15 -4.68
N ARG A 176 0.18 11.63 -5.81
CA ARG A 176 -1.28 11.75 -6.00
C ARG A 176 -1.97 10.39 -6.00
N ASN A 177 -1.38 9.36 -6.60
CA ASN A 177 -1.93 8.01 -6.58
C ASN A 177 -1.95 7.41 -5.18
N TYR A 178 -0.88 7.62 -4.39
CA TYR A 178 -0.80 7.15 -3.02
C TYR A 178 -1.87 7.79 -2.12
N HIS A 179 -2.16 9.09 -2.34
CA HIS A 179 -3.16 9.84 -1.59
C HIS A 179 -4.53 9.95 -2.30
N ARG A 180 -4.79 9.14 -3.33
CA ARG A 180 -5.99 9.28 -4.20
C ARG A 180 -7.32 9.10 -3.47
N TYR A 181 -7.32 8.48 -2.30
CA TYR A 181 -8.52 8.27 -1.48
C TYR A 181 -8.58 9.19 -0.27
N CYS A 182 -7.56 10.01 -0.08
CA CYS A 182 -7.59 11.09 0.89
C CYS A 182 -8.47 12.22 0.35
N LYS A 183 -8.89 13.08 1.28
CA LYS A 183 -9.39 14.40 0.97
C LYS A 183 -8.24 15.25 0.44
N MET A 184 -8.26 15.52 -0.87
CA MET A 184 -7.25 16.28 -1.59
C MET A 184 -7.74 17.67 -2.02
N ASP A 185 -8.84 18.14 -1.43
CA ASP A 185 -9.32 19.50 -1.64
C ASP A 185 -8.48 20.51 -0.83
N GLY A 186 -8.56 21.77 -1.21
CA GLY A 186 -7.84 22.85 -0.55
C GLY A 186 -6.52 23.24 -1.21
N SER A 187 -6.06 24.44 -0.86
CA SER A 187 -4.93 25.12 -1.48
C SER A 187 -3.61 24.33 -1.34
N ARG A 188 -3.42 23.64 -0.21
CA ARG A 188 -2.25 22.80 0.08
C ARG A 188 -2.12 21.61 -0.88
N PHE A 189 -3.23 20.90 -1.16
CA PHE A 189 -3.21 19.63 -1.89
C PHE A 189 -3.53 19.79 -3.39
N SER A 190 -4.04 20.95 -3.80
CA SER A 190 -4.16 21.34 -5.22
C SER A 190 -2.82 21.32 -5.97
N LEU A 191 -1.71 21.45 -5.23
CA LEU A 191 -0.34 21.66 -5.72
C LEU A 191 -0.18 22.90 -6.61
N TRP A 192 -1.17 23.80 -6.62
CA TRP A 192 -1.16 24.97 -7.50
C TRP A 192 0.07 25.85 -7.26
N TYR A 193 0.42 26.12 -6.00
CA TYR A 193 1.61 26.92 -5.68
C TYR A 193 2.91 26.28 -6.18
N LEU A 194 3.03 24.95 -6.10
CA LEU A 194 4.22 24.25 -6.61
C LEU A 194 4.27 24.26 -8.14
N GLY A 195 3.13 24.09 -8.80
CA GLY A 195 3.02 24.23 -10.25
C GLY A 195 3.35 25.64 -10.72
N HIS A 196 2.90 26.65 -9.98
CA HIS A 196 3.18 28.05 -10.27
C HIS A 196 4.65 28.43 -10.02
N ASP A 197 5.27 27.92 -8.95
CA ASP A 197 6.71 28.07 -8.72
C ASP A 197 7.53 27.43 -9.86
N ALA A 198 7.13 26.23 -10.30
CA ALA A 198 7.75 25.57 -11.45
C ALA A 198 7.56 26.38 -12.74
N TYR A 199 6.35 26.90 -13.00
CA TYR A 199 6.06 27.76 -14.15
C TYR A 199 6.94 29.00 -14.18
N LYS A 200 7.06 29.73 -13.05
CA LYS A 200 7.96 30.89 -12.95
C LYS A 200 9.39 30.53 -13.31
N ARG A 201 9.87 29.38 -12.84
CA ARG A 201 11.23 28.92 -13.15
C ARG A 201 11.39 28.51 -14.61
N PHE A 202 10.40 27.85 -15.19
CA PHE A 202 10.45 27.40 -16.59
C PHE A 202 10.34 28.58 -17.55
N LYS A 203 9.56 29.62 -17.20
CA LYS A 203 9.49 30.88 -17.94
C LYS A 203 10.78 31.71 -17.87
N SER A 204 11.57 31.56 -16.81
CA SER A 204 12.87 32.25 -16.70
C SER A 204 13.93 31.70 -17.67
N ASP A 205 13.66 30.56 -18.31
CA ASP A 205 14.50 29.98 -19.36
C ASP A 205 14.29 30.75 -20.67
N LYS A 206 15.34 31.45 -21.13
CA LYS A 206 15.27 32.29 -22.35
C LYS A 206 14.96 31.48 -23.62
N ASN A 207 15.20 30.17 -23.59
CA ASN A 207 15.01 29.28 -24.74
C ASN A 207 13.57 28.76 -24.86
N LYS A 208 12.66 29.12 -23.95
CA LYS A 208 11.28 28.62 -23.96
C LYS A 208 10.25 29.75 -23.97
N GLY A 209 9.27 29.59 -24.85
CA GLY A 209 8.09 30.46 -24.89
C GLY A 209 7.17 30.25 -23.69
N LYS A 210 6.21 31.17 -23.53
CA LYS A 210 5.18 31.10 -22.48
C LYS A 210 4.36 29.81 -22.54
N ASP A 211 3.97 29.41 -23.75
CA ASP A 211 3.09 28.25 -23.97
C ASP A 211 3.83 26.93 -23.72
N GLU A 212 5.09 26.85 -24.15
CA GLU A 212 5.95 25.69 -23.91
C GLU A 212 6.23 25.50 -22.40
N ALA A 213 6.47 26.59 -21.67
CA ALA A 213 6.61 26.53 -20.21
C ALA A 213 5.33 26.02 -19.52
N LYS A 214 4.14 26.41 -20.02
CA LYS A 214 2.85 25.94 -19.51
C LYS A 214 2.64 24.45 -19.79
N GLU A 215 2.98 23.99 -21.00
CA GLU A 215 2.87 22.58 -21.38
C GLU A 215 3.78 21.68 -20.52
N LEU A 216 5.02 22.12 -20.27
CA LEU A 216 5.95 21.40 -19.40
C LEU A 216 5.46 21.31 -17.95
N VAL A 217 4.78 22.35 -17.45
CA VAL A 217 4.16 22.31 -16.12
C VAL A 217 3.00 21.33 -16.09
N ASN A 218 2.15 21.31 -17.13
CA ASN A 218 1.06 20.34 -17.21
C ASN A 218 1.59 18.90 -17.28
N GLN A 219 2.70 18.67 -17.99
CA GLN A 219 3.37 17.37 -18.02
C GLN A 219 3.98 16.99 -16.66
N ALA A 220 4.58 17.96 -15.97
CA ALA A 220 5.19 17.76 -14.66
C ALA A 220 4.14 17.53 -13.56
N PHE A 221 2.99 18.19 -13.62
CA PHE A 221 1.91 18.13 -12.64
C PHE A 221 0.65 17.50 -13.23
N PRO A 222 0.67 16.19 -13.57
CA PRO A 222 -0.48 15.53 -14.15
C PRO A 222 -1.67 15.54 -13.19
N ALA A 223 -2.85 15.80 -13.73
CA ALA A 223 -4.10 15.60 -13.01
C ALA A 223 -4.29 14.09 -12.77
N VAL A 224 -4.60 13.73 -11.53
CA VAL A 224 -4.96 12.36 -11.15
C VAL A 224 -6.30 12.44 -10.44
N PRO A 225 -7.33 11.71 -10.91
CA PRO A 225 -8.62 11.66 -10.24
C PRO A 225 -8.45 11.15 -8.81
N TYR A 226 -9.09 11.81 -7.87
CA TYR A 226 -9.15 11.40 -6.47
C TYR A 226 -10.61 11.22 -6.05
N SER A 227 -10.82 10.40 -5.03
CA SER A 227 -12.15 10.12 -4.53
C SER A 227 -12.07 9.83 -3.03
N GLU A 228 -12.46 10.82 -2.23
CA GLU A 228 -12.43 10.73 -0.77
C GLU A 228 -13.24 9.52 -0.29
N ASN A 229 -12.63 8.70 0.58
CA ASN A 229 -13.27 7.56 1.25
C ASN A 229 -13.90 6.49 0.34
N LYS A 230 -13.61 6.46 -0.97
CA LYS A 230 -14.10 5.40 -1.89
C LYS A 230 -13.29 4.11 -1.81
N PHE A 231 -13.10 3.59 -0.60
CA PHE A 231 -12.51 2.26 -0.40
C PHE A 231 -13.59 1.19 -0.42
N VAL A 232 -13.30 0.06 -1.04
CA VAL A 232 -14.11 -1.14 -0.84
C VAL A 232 -13.76 -1.72 0.53
N MET A 233 -14.61 -1.45 1.54
CA MET A 233 -14.36 -1.90 2.91
C MET A 233 -14.16 -3.41 3.01
N ILE A 234 -13.20 -3.82 3.85
CA ILE A 234 -12.96 -5.21 4.21
C ILE A 234 -13.68 -5.50 5.52
N LYS A 235 -14.29 -6.67 5.64
CA LYS A 235 -14.88 -7.12 6.90
C LYS A 235 -13.75 -7.39 7.88
N GLY A 236 -13.80 -6.85 9.10
CA GLY A 236 -12.68 -6.90 10.04
C GLY A 236 -12.16 -8.30 10.40
N THR A 237 -12.96 -9.35 10.18
CA THR A 237 -12.57 -10.75 10.43
C THR A 237 -12.04 -11.48 9.18
N LYS A 238 -11.87 -10.77 8.05
CA LYS A 238 -11.45 -11.38 6.79
C LYS A 238 -9.98 -11.10 6.50
N SER A 239 -9.26 -12.14 6.11
CA SER A 239 -7.85 -12.08 5.71
C SER A 239 -7.70 -12.63 4.29
N PRO A 240 -6.88 -12.05 3.39
CA PRO A 240 -6.61 -12.64 2.07
C PRO A 240 -6.13 -14.09 2.11
N TYR A 241 -5.67 -14.54 3.28
CA TYR A 241 -5.16 -15.87 3.56
C TYR A 241 -6.15 -16.75 4.35
N ASP A 242 -7.39 -16.32 4.57
CA ASP A 242 -8.42 -17.07 5.30
C ASP A 242 -9.09 -18.19 4.48
N GLY A 243 -8.76 -18.31 3.20
CA GLY A 243 -9.34 -19.29 2.29
C GLY A 243 -10.74 -18.95 1.77
N ASP A 244 -11.34 -17.81 2.14
CA ASP A 244 -12.65 -17.37 1.65
C ASP A 244 -12.54 -16.71 0.27
N LEU A 245 -12.20 -17.53 -0.73
CA LEU A 245 -12.01 -17.09 -2.12
C LEU A 245 -13.26 -16.40 -2.68
N LEU A 246 -14.45 -16.79 -2.23
CA LEU A 246 -15.72 -16.19 -2.67
C LEU A 246 -15.87 -14.76 -2.16
N TYR A 247 -15.59 -14.50 -0.87
CA TYR A 247 -15.60 -13.15 -0.31
C TYR A 247 -14.61 -12.25 -1.06
N TRP A 248 -13.39 -12.71 -1.26
CA TRP A 248 -12.34 -11.95 -1.93
C TRP A 248 -12.69 -11.65 -3.39
N SER A 249 -13.28 -12.60 -4.12
CA SER A 249 -13.71 -12.41 -5.50
C SER A 249 -14.91 -11.49 -5.63
N LYS A 250 -15.91 -11.63 -4.74
CA LYS A 250 -17.04 -10.69 -4.62
C LYS A 250 -16.55 -9.28 -4.36
N ARG A 251 -15.60 -9.12 -3.44
CA ARG A 251 -15.01 -7.82 -3.12
C ARG A 251 -14.27 -7.24 -4.32
N ASN A 252 -13.44 -8.04 -4.98
CA ASN A 252 -12.68 -7.64 -6.15
C ASN A 252 -13.58 -7.20 -7.30
N SER A 253 -14.72 -7.86 -7.50
CA SER A 253 -15.71 -7.47 -8.53
C SER A 253 -16.26 -6.06 -8.37
N LYS A 254 -16.21 -5.47 -7.17
CA LYS A 254 -16.65 -4.08 -6.92
C LYS A 254 -15.69 -3.05 -7.49
N LEU A 255 -14.48 -3.47 -7.90
CA LEU A 255 -13.52 -2.62 -8.60
C LEU A 255 -13.84 -2.50 -10.10
N TYR A 256 -14.74 -3.35 -10.60
CA TYR A 256 -15.18 -3.35 -11.98
C TYR A 256 -16.62 -2.82 -12.06
N ASP A 257 -16.93 -2.15 -13.17
CA ASP A 257 -18.25 -1.64 -13.50
C ASP A 257 -18.74 -2.21 -14.84
N GLY A 258 -19.89 -1.72 -15.31
CA GLY A 258 -20.46 -2.08 -16.61
C GLY A 258 -20.68 -3.58 -16.84
N GLU A 259 -20.34 -4.03 -18.05
CA GLU A 259 -20.50 -5.42 -18.48
C GLU A 259 -19.57 -6.38 -17.74
N THR A 260 -18.38 -5.93 -17.31
CA THR A 260 -17.44 -6.77 -16.54
C THR A 260 -18.04 -7.16 -15.21
N ALA A 261 -18.64 -6.19 -14.50
CA ALA A 261 -19.30 -6.45 -13.22
C ALA A 261 -20.52 -7.37 -13.36
N LYS A 262 -21.32 -7.20 -14.43
CA LYS A 262 -22.48 -8.07 -14.72
C LYS A 262 -22.02 -9.50 -15.02
N THR A 263 -20.99 -9.64 -15.84
CA THR A 263 -20.42 -10.94 -16.23
C THR A 263 -19.83 -11.68 -15.04
N LEU A 264 -19.09 -10.98 -14.17
CA LEU A 264 -18.57 -11.51 -12.91
C LEU A 264 -19.67 -12.07 -12.00
N ARG A 265 -20.78 -11.33 -11.81
CA ARG A 265 -21.92 -11.79 -11.00
C ARG A 265 -22.56 -13.03 -11.60
N ARG A 266 -22.78 -13.05 -12.91
CA ARG A 266 -23.38 -14.18 -13.62
C ARG A 266 -22.53 -15.45 -13.54
N GLN A 267 -21.20 -15.33 -13.60
CA GLN A 267 -20.28 -16.45 -13.50
C GLN A 267 -20.01 -16.91 -12.06
N GLY A 268 -20.72 -16.36 -11.06
CA GLY A 268 -20.45 -16.67 -9.66
C GLY A 268 -19.02 -16.31 -9.25
N TYR A 269 -18.45 -15.26 -9.86
CA TYR A 269 -17.09 -14.74 -9.62
C TYR A 269 -15.96 -15.73 -9.97
N LYS A 270 -16.24 -16.71 -10.83
CA LYS A 270 -15.26 -17.67 -11.36
C LYS A 270 -14.82 -17.28 -12.76
N CYS A 271 -13.58 -17.61 -13.09
CA CYS A 271 -13.02 -17.50 -14.42
C CYS A 271 -13.74 -18.46 -15.35
N GLY A 272 -14.19 -17.95 -16.49
CA GLY A 272 -14.90 -18.76 -17.48
C GLY A 272 -14.02 -19.79 -18.21
N HIS A 273 -12.70 -19.70 -18.07
CA HIS A 273 -11.74 -20.62 -18.70
C HIS A 273 -11.27 -21.71 -17.72
N CYS A 274 -10.63 -21.34 -16.61
CA CYS A 274 -10.05 -22.30 -15.66
C CYS A 274 -11.00 -22.70 -14.51
N GLY A 275 -12.16 -22.05 -14.36
CA GLY A 275 -13.10 -22.32 -13.27
C GLY A 275 -12.67 -21.84 -11.88
N HIS A 276 -11.44 -21.34 -11.72
CA HIS A 276 -10.97 -20.75 -10.47
C HIS A 276 -11.58 -19.37 -10.20
N TYR A 277 -11.60 -18.98 -8.94
CA TYR A 277 -12.10 -17.69 -8.50
C TYR A 277 -11.24 -16.53 -9.05
N LEU A 278 -11.91 -15.45 -9.48
CA LEU A 278 -11.28 -14.23 -10.00
C LEU A 278 -10.88 -13.33 -8.83
N ASP A 279 -9.69 -13.58 -8.28
CA ASP A 279 -9.11 -12.83 -7.18
C ASP A 279 -8.40 -11.54 -7.64
N ASN A 280 -7.77 -10.84 -6.71
CA ASN A 280 -7.08 -9.58 -6.96
C ASN A 280 -5.62 -9.75 -7.46
N LYS A 281 -5.15 -10.97 -7.68
CA LYS A 281 -3.75 -11.22 -8.09
C LYS A 281 -3.54 -10.97 -9.58
N GLN A 282 -4.60 -11.11 -10.37
CA GLN A 282 -4.58 -10.86 -11.80
C GLN A 282 -5.74 -9.95 -12.19
N LYS A 283 -5.52 -9.16 -13.24
CA LYS A 283 -6.58 -8.35 -13.81
C LYS A 283 -7.64 -9.26 -14.44
N VAL A 284 -8.91 -8.86 -14.32
CA VAL A 284 -10.02 -9.54 -14.98
C VAL A 284 -10.25 -8.88 -16.33
N GLU A 285 -10.34 -9.70 -17.37
CA GLU A 285 -10.63 -9.27 -18.74
C GLU A 285 -11.91 -9.91 -19.25
N LEU A 286 -12.57 -9.23 -20.20
CA LEU A 286 -13.74 -9.77 -20.89
C LEU A 286 -13.29 -10.37 -22.22
N HIS A 287 -13.64 -11.63 -22.42
CA HIS A 287 -13.45 -12.36 -23.65
C HIS A 287 -14.78 -12.48 -24.42
N HIS A 288 -14.75 -12.26 -25.72
CA HIS A 288 -15.90 -12.49 -26.62
C HIS A 288 -15.84 -13.93 -27.14
N ILE A 289 -16.82 -14.76 -26.78
CA ILE A 289 -16.85 -16.19 -27.10
C ILE A 289 -16.89 -16.42 -28.61
N ASP A 290 -17.67 -15.63 -29.34
CA ASP A 290 -17.77 -15.68 -30.80
C ASP A 290 -16.58 -15.04 -31.53
N GLY A 291 -15.66 -14.40 -30.80
CA GLY A 291 -14.55 -13.64 -31.38
C GLY A 291 -14.94 -12.32 -32.03
N ASN A 292 -16.22 -11.92 -31.99
CA ASN A 292 -16.70 -10.64 -32.49
C ASN A 292 -16.70 -9.61 -31.36
N HIS A 293 -15.77 -8.66 -31.46
CA HIS A 293 -15.58 -7.61 -30.45
C HIS A 293 -16.69 -6.53 -30.44
N ASP A 294 -17.58 -6.54 -31.42
CA ASP A 294 -18.72 -5.62 -31.49
C ASP A 294 -19.99 -6.20 -30.83
N ASN A 295 -19.99 -7.50 -30.50
CA ASN A 295 -21.15 -8.20 -29.94
C ASN A 295 -21.11 -8.25 -28.40
N TRP A 296 -21.51 -7.15 -27.77
CA TRP A 296 -21.56 -6.99 -26.30
C TRP A 296 -22.77 -7.67 -25.64
N LYS A 297 -23.43 -8.63 -26.31
CA LYS A 297 -24.53 -9.39 -25.69
C LYS A 297 -24.00 -10.12 -24.46
N PRO A 298 -24.72 -10.11 -23.32
CA PRO A 298 -24.23 -10.75 -22.11
C PRO A 298 -23.79 -12.19 -22.35
N LYS A 299 -24.58 -12.99 -23.07
CA LYS A 299 -24.28 -14.40 -23.40
C LYS A 299 -22.96 -14.62 -24.17
N ASN A 300 -22.45 -13.59 -24.85
CA ASN A 300 -21.21 -13.64 -25.61
C ASN A 300 -19.96 -13.23 -24.80
N LEU A 301 -20.15 -12.62 -23.64
CA LEU A 301 -19.03 -12.14 -22.82
C LEU A 301 -18.63 -13.19 -21.79
N LEU A 302 -17.34 -13.32 -21.54
CA LEU A 302 -16.77 -14.25 -20.56
C LEU A 302 -15.70 -13.53 -19.74
N ALA A 303 -15.88 -13.43 -18.42
CA ALA A 303 -14.86 -12.87 -17.54
C ALA A 303 -13.78 -13.93 -17.28
N VAL A 304 -12.53 -13.60 -17.57
CA VAL A 304 -11.38 -14.49 -17.45
C VAL A 304 -10.22 -13.78 -16.77
N HIS A 305 -9.28 -14.54 -16.22
CA HIS A 305 -7.99 -14.00 -15.80
C HIS A 305 -7.22 -13.50 -17.02
N GLU A 306 -6.42 -12.43 -16.86
CA GLU A 306 -5.48 -11.95 -17.89
C GLU A 306 -4.65 -13.08 -18.51
N SER A 307 -4.04 -13.94 -17.68
CA SER A 307 -3.26 -15.10 -18.17
C SER A 307 -4.10 -16.13 -18.94
N CYS A 308 -5.37 -16.34 -18.54
CA CYS A 308 -6.28 -17.21 -19.28
C CYS A 308 -6.69 -16.58 -20.61
N HIS A 309 -6.85 -15.25 -20.65
CA HIS A 309 -7.19 -14.53 -21.87
C HIS A 309 -6.06 -14.66 -22.91
N ASP A 310 -4.81 -14.50 -22.46
CA ASP A 310 -3.63 -14.72 -23.30
C ASP A 310 -3.59 -16.15 -23.87
N TYR A 311 -3.84 -17.15 -23.01
CA TYR A 311 -3.85 -18.55 -23.43
C TYR A 311 -4.91 -18.84 -24.51
N ILE A 312 -6.12 -18.28 -24.35
CA ILE A 312 -7.20 -18.41 -25.34
C ILE A 312 -6.78 -17.85 -26.70
N HIS A 313 -6.09 -16.71 -26.74
CA HIS A 313 -5.64 -16.09 -27.99
C HIS A 313 -4.39 -16.76 -28.58
N MET A 314 -3.50 -17.30 -27.74
CA MET A 314 -2.36 -18.09 -28.19
C MET A 314 -2.81 -19.40 -28.86
N GLY A 315 -3.82 -20.08 -28.31
CA GLY A 315 -4.38 -21.31 -28.89
C GLY A 315 -5.08 -21.13 -30.24
N LYS A 316 -5.47 -19.90 -30.61
CA LYS A 316 -6.01 -19.58 -31.95
C LYS A 316 -4.91 -19.36 -33.00
N ARG A 317 -3.70 -18.94 -32.59
CA ARG A 317 -2.57 -18.72 -33.51
C ARG A 317 -1.91 -20.00 -34.02
N SER A 318 -2.06 -21.13 -33.33
CA SER A 318 -1.49 -22.43 -33.77
C SER A 318 -2.39 -23.20 -34.75
N LYS A 319 -3.59 -22.68 -35.05
CA LYS A 319 -4.56 -23.27 -35.97
C LYS A 319 -4.72 -22.48 -37.29
N ALA A 320 -3.85 -21.50 -37.54
CA ALA A 320 -3.85 -20.69 -38.75
C ALA A 320 -2.72 -21.11 -39.69
#